data_AF-A0A239SS76-F1
#
_entry.id   AF-A0A239SS76-F1
#
_cell.length_a   1.000
_cell.length_b   1.000
_cell.length_c   1.000
_cell.angle_alpha   90.00
_cell.angle_beta   90.00
_cell.angle_gamma   90.00
#
_symmetry.space_group_name_H-M   'P 1'
#
loop_
_entity.id
_entity.type
_entity.pdbx_description
1 polymer ?
#
loop_
_entity_poly.entity_id
_entity_poly.type
_entity_poly.pdbx_seq_one_letter_code
_entity_poly.pdbx_strand_id
1 'polypeptide(L)'
;MKKETKHSEMDLLLLAGRILLESGAEIYRVEETMTRMAEVLELDQFGTYVVNRAIVTSALNTKGISESRTMTVAETSINLGRLEAVNTFSRNLSQHKSYDIPSLYQELQNIETSHYHSDWQVILAYFAGAGGFSLALGSTAGDSLASALTGALLGCFFQMITPYIQTRFLLNIFGASFVALIANLLYFGGLGQHRSLIILGTLMVMIPGAFFVNAIREFSQNNYFTGLSLSMSALLTCSAISAGVAVTIAFLPFADQMTSTFTQAEVTPVKLLVQILSAGFGTVAFSILYQTPKRHFLDLGILGGLTWGLYRILWHFFQIEALAVFVPALLVAAVSRILAIKRKSPATIFLSTSMFPLIPGLSFYRGIYFFLTGSEVLAIEHLQSSFITAFTITIAITIVQQVSMKRFIRNTVRSKDLKA
;
A
#
# COMPACT_ATOMS: atom_id res chain seq x y z
N MET A 1 -25.31 18.52 -34.15
CA MET A 1 -24.90 17.11 -34.15
C MET A 1 -23.75 16.93 -33.17
N LYS A 2 -24.00 16.38 -31.97
CA LYS A 2 -22.90 15.84 -31.14
C LYS A 2 -22.33 14.66 -31.93
N LYS A 3 -21.05 14.70 -32.31
CA LYS A 3 -20.34 13.52 -32.80
C LYS A 3 -20.41 12.49 -31.67
N GLU A 4 -21.20 11.43 -31.83
CA GLU A 4 -21.06 10.25 -30.99
C GLU A 4 -19.63 9.76 -31.19
N THR A 5 -18.80 9.92 -30.16
CA THR A 5 -17.46 9.38 -30.12
C THR A 5 -17.63 7.85 -30.18
N LYS A 6 -17.44 7.25 -31.36
CA LYS A 6 -17.35 5.79 -31.46
C LYS A 6 -16.08 5.36 -30.73
N HIS A 7 -16.23 4.93 -29.48
CA HIS A 7 -15.16 4.30 -28.73
C HIS A 7 -14.82 2.97 -29.39
N SER A 8 -13.53 2.73 -29.62
CA SER A 8 -13.02 1.47 -30.18
C SER A 8 -12.69 0.45 -29.08
N GLU A 9 -12.50 -0.81 -29.47
CA GLU A 9 -12.00 -1.88 -28.60
C GLU A 9 -10.66 -1.49 -27.96
N MET A 10 -9.79 -0.81 -28.73
CA MET A 10 -8.51 -0.31 -28.23
C MET A 10 -8.68 0.80 -27.17
N ASP A 11 -9.68 1.67 -27.31
CA ASP A 11 -9.98 2.69 -26.29
C ASP A 11 -10.44 2.08 -24.98
N LEU A 12 -11.21 0.98 -25.06
CA LEU A 12 -11.64 0.23 -23.88
C LEU A 12 -10.45 -0.41 -23.15
N LEU A 13 -9.53 -1.04 -23.89
CA LEU A 13 -8.31 -1.63 -23.33
C LEU A 13 -7.42 -0.59 -22.67
N LEU A 14 -7.20 0.54 -23.35
CA LEU A 14 -6.43 1.65 -22.80
C LEU A 14 -7.11 2.21 -21.54
N LEU A 15 -8.43 2.40 -21.53
CA LEU A 15 -9.13 2.88 -20.33
C LEU A 15 -8.94 1.93 -19.15
N ALA A 16 -9.11 0.62 -19.35
CA ALA A 16 -8.88 -0.37 -18.30
C ALA A 16 -7.42 -0.35 -17.80
N GLY A 17 -6.46 -0.29 -18.73
CA GLY A 17 -5.03 -0.17 -18.43
C GLY A 17 -4.72 1.10 -17.64
N ARG A 18 -5.31 2.24 -18.02
CA ARG A 18 -5.18 3.52 -17.32
C ARG A 18 -5.64 3.38 -15.89
N ILE A 19 -6.88 2.92 -15.69
CA ILE A 19 -7.48 2.81 -14.35
C ILE A 19 -6.62 1.91 -13.47
N LEU A 20 -6.12 0.79 -13.98
CA LEU A 20 -5.24 -0.10 -13.22
C LEU A 20 -3.92 0.58 -12.84
N LEU A 21 -3.23 1.21 -13.80
CA LEU A 21 -1.96 1.86 -13.56
C LEU A 21 -2.11 3.06 -12.59
N GLU A 22 -3.14 3.89 -12.79
CA GLU A 22 -3.47 5.00 -11.87
C GLU A 22 -3.83 4.52 -10.47
N SER A 23 -4.42 3.33 -10.35
CA SER A 23 -4.78 2.71 -9.08
C SER A 23 -3.59 2.03 -8.37
N GLY A 24 -2.38 2.10 -8.94
CA GLY A 24 -1.17 1.52 -8.37
C GLY A 24 -1.07 0.00 -8.58
N ALA A 25 -1.69 -0.54 -9.63
CA ALA A 25 -1.50 -1.94 -9.99
C ALA A 25 -0.06 -2.22 -10.44
N GLU A 26 0.39 -3.45 -10.19
CA GLU A 26 1.69 -3.94 -10.66
C GLU A 26 1.70 -4.01 -12.19
N ILE A 27 2.82 -3.63 -12.82
CA ILE A 27 2.92 -3.50 -14.29
C ILE A 27 2.47 -4.78 -15.01
N TYR A 28 3.02 -5.93 -14.61
CA TYR A 28 2.65 -7.21 -15.23
C TYR A 28 1.15 -7.53 -15.08
N ARG A 29 0.46 -7.01 -14.06
CA ARG A 29 -0.98 -7.19 -13.87
C ARG A 29 -1.78 -6.36 -14.85
N VAL A 30 -1.33 -5.12 -15.12
CA VAL A 30 -1.91 -4.25 -16.15
C VAL A 30 -1.81 -4.97 -17.49
N GLU A 31 -0.61 -5.45 -17.83
CA GLU A 31 -0.35 -6.18 -19.08
C GLU A 31 -1.20 -7.45 -19.19
N GLU A 32 -1.19 -8.33 -18.18
CA GLU A 32 -1.99 -9.56 -18.16
C GLU A 32 -3.49 -9.29 -18.31
N THR A 33 -4.01 -8.24 -17.64
CA THR A 33 -5.43 -7.90 -17.71
C THR A 33 -5.81 -7.38 -19.09
N MET A 34 -4.97 -6.51 -19.67
CA MET A 34 -5.18 -5.98 -21.02
C MET A 34 -5.09 -7.08 -22.08
N THR A 35 -4.10 -7.97 -22.00
CA THR A 35 -3.97 -9.11 -22.91
C THR A 35 -5.20 -10.02 -22.83
N ARG A 36 -5.66 -10.36 -21.62
CA ARG A 36 -6.87 -11.17 -21.45
C ARG A 36 -8.12 -10.50 -22.02
N MET A 37 -8.25 -9.19 -21.87
CA MET A 37 -9.37 -8.45 -22.47
C MET A 37 -9.27 -8.43 -23.99
N ALA A 38 -8.07 -8.24 -24.55
CA ALA A 38 -7.83 -8.25 -25.99
C ALA A 38 -8.18 -9.60 -26.63
N GLU A 39 -7.84 -10.72 -25.97
CA GLU A 39 -8.23 -12.07 -26.39
C GLU A 39 -9.75 -12.25 -26.46
N VAL A 40 -10.50 -11.70 -25.48
CA VAL A 40 -11.97 -11.78 -25.47
C VAL A 40 -12.61 -10.89 -26.53
N LEU A 41 -11.95 -9.79 -26.89
CA LEU A 41 -12.38 -8.86 -27.94
C LEU A 41 -11.91 -9.26 -29.34
N GLU A 42 -11.30 -10.44 -29.48
CA GLU A 42 -10.81 -10.98 -30.76
C GLU A 42 -9.81 -10.04 -31.46
N LEU A 43 -8.95 -9.37 -30.69
CA LEU A 43 -7.83 -8.60 -31.23
C LEU A 43 -6.62 -9.52 -31.44
N ASP A 44 -6.20 -9.63 -32.70
CA ASP A 44 -5.04 -10.44 -33.07
C ASP A 44 -3.73 -9.69 -32.82
N GLN A 45 -2.66 -10.44 -32.53
CA GLN A 45 -1.30 -9.89 -32.32
C GLN A 45 -1.24 -8.73 -31.31
N PHE A 46 -2.04 -8.80 -30.24
CA PHE A 46 -2.02 -7.78 -29.20
C PHE A 46 -0.68 -7.76 -28.44
N GLY A 47 0.02 -6.64 -28.52
CA GLY A 47 1.22 -6.33 -27.76
C GLY A 47 0.99 -5.09 -26.90
N THR A 48 1.43 -5.14 -25.65
CA THR A 48 1.37 -4.00 -24.71
C THR A 48 2.71 -3.84 -24.02
N TYR A 49 3.12 -2.58 -23.85
CA TYR A 49 4.28 -2.20 -23.07
C TYR A 49 3.85 -1.11 -22.10
N VAL A 50 3.94 -1.41 -20.81
CA VAL A 50 3.51 -0.51 -19.75
C VAL A 50 4.74 -0.01 -18.99
N VAL A 51 4.89 1.30 -18.92
CA VAL A 51 5.92 1.99 -18.14
C VAL A 51 5.25 2.95 -17.17
N ASN A 52 5.92 3.30 -16.08
CA ASN A 52 5.39 4.26 -15.11
C ASN A 52 5.00 5.56 -15.84
N ARG A 53 3.68 5.86 -15.86
CA ARG A 53 3.03 7.01 -16.56
C ARG A 53 2.76 6.87 -18.07
N ALA A 54 3.01 5.74 -18.71
CA ALA A 54 2.60 5.54 -20.11
C ALA A 54 2.23 4.09 -20.45
N ILE A 55 1.28 3.95 -21.36
CA ILE A 55 0.85 2.66 -21.91
C ILE A 55 0.96 2.75 -23.43
N VAL A 56 1.70 1.83 -24.03
CA VAL A 56 1.86 1.69 -25.48
C VAL A 56 1.30 0.34 -25.90
N THR A 57 0.32 0.33 -26.78
CA THR A 57 -0.36 -0.89 -27.23
C THR A 57 -0.43 -0.94 -28.75
N SER A 58 -0.31 -2.14 -29.31
CA SER A 58 -0.58 -2.39 -30.73
C SER A 58 -1.34 -3.70 -30.91
N ALA A 59 -2.23 -3.76 -31.90
CA ALA A 59 -2.95 -4.98 -32.28
C ALA A 59 -3.46 -4.89 -33.72
N LEU A 60 -3.87 -6.03 -34.27
CA LEU A 60 -4.72 -6.13 -35.45
C LEU A 60 -6.19 -6.14 -35.00
N ASN A 61 -6.97 -5.18 -35.49
CA ASN A 61 -8.40 -5.17 -35.23
C ASN A 61 -9.12 -6.26 -36.03
N THR A 62 -10.41 -6.46 -35.76
CA THR A 62 -11.25 -7.47 -36.44
C THR A 62 -11.38 -7.27 -37.96
N LYS A 63 -10.95 -6.11 -38.49
CA LYS A 63 -10.88 -5.79 -39.93
C LYS A 63 -9.50 -6.06 -40.54
N GLY A 64 -8.55 -6.60 -39.76
CA GLY A 64 -7.17 -6.87 -40.20
C GLY A 64 -6.30 -5.61 -40.33
N ILE A 65 -6.72 -4.48 -39.75
CA ILE A 65 -5.94 -3.24 -39.77
C ILE A 65 -5.07 -3.19 -38.52
N SER A 66 -3.77 -2.98 -38.71
CA SER A 66 -2.84 -2.75 -37.60
C SER A 66 -3.09 -1.37 -37.01
N GLU A 67 -3.43 -1.35 -35.72
CA GLU A 67 -3.55 -0.14 -34.93
C GLU A 67 -2.48 -0.11 -33.84
N SER A 68 -1.95 1.07 -33.57
CA SER A 68 -1.07 1.33 -32.45
C SER A 68 -1.54 2.61 -31.75
N ARG A 69 -1.57 2.57 -30.42
CA ARG A 69 -2.01 3.69 -29.59
C ARG A 69 -1.11 3.83 -28.38
N THR A 70 -0.96 5.08 -27.97
CA THR A 70 -0.21 5.44 -26.77
C THR A 70 -1.11 6.31 -25.90
N MET A 71 -0.99 6.11 -24.59
CA MET A 71 -1.72 6.88 -23.61
C MET A 71 -0.78 7.26 -22.48
N THR A 72 -0.80 8.55 -22.12
CA THR A 72 -0.16 9.04 -20.91
C THR A 72 -1.08 8.79 -19.72
N VAL A 73 -0.46 8.47 -18.59
CA VAL A 73 -1.16 8.17 -17.35
C VAL A 73 -0.80 9.23 -16.31
N ALA A 74 -1.81 9.68 -15.56
CA ALA A 74 -1.64 10.68 -14.52
C ALA A 74 -0.82 10.13 -13.34
N GLU A 75 -0.68 10.95 -12.29
CA GLU A 75 0.03 10.52 -11.09
C GLU A 75 -0.70 9.36 -10.40
N THR A 76 0.03 8.30 -10.07
CA THR A 76 -0.55 7.08 -9.51
C THR A 76 -0.91 7.25 -8.04
N SER A 77 -2.09 6.76 -7.65
CA SER A 77 -2.57 6.73 -6.26
C SER A 77 -3.11 5.34 -5.95
N ILE A 78 -2.83 4.81 -4.76
CA ILE A 78 -3.26 3.45 -4.45
C ILE A 78 -4.78 3.43 -4.28
N ASN A 79 -5.47 2.70 -5.16
CA ASN A 79 -6.92 2.51 -5.12
C ASN A 79 -7.27 1.04 -5.36
N LEU A 80 -7.28 0.27 -4.28
CA LEU A 80 -7.51 -1.17 -4.33
C LEU A 80 -8.94 -1.52 -4.73
N GLY A 81 -9.91 -0.61 -4.51
CA GLY A 81 -11.28 -0.77 -4.96
C GLY A 81 -11.42 -0.71 -6.48
N ARG A 82 -10.85 0.31 -7.13
CA ARG A 82 -10.81 0.41 -8.59
C ARG A 82 -10.06 -0.77 -9.21
N LEU A 83 -8.94 -1.16 -8.62
CA LEU A 83 -8.18 -2.34 -9.03
C LEU A 83 -9.04 -3.62 -8.98
N GLU A 84 -9.78 -3.84 -7.88
CA GLU A 84 -10.70 -4.97 -7.76
C GLU A 84 -11.84 -4.91 -8.79
N ALA A 85 -12.39 -3.72 -9.02
CA ALA A 85 -13.51 -3.52 -9.93
C ALA A 85 -13.09 -3.81 -11.38
N VAL A 86 -11.94 -3.32 -11.85
CA VAL A 86 -11.43 -3.64 -13.19
C VAL A 86 -11.10 -5.13 -13.33
N ASN A 87 -10.55 -5.77 -12.28
CA ASN A 87 -10.35 -7.22 -12.31
C ASN A 87 -11.67 -8.00 -12.40
N THR A 88 -12.72 -7.52 -11.73
CA THR A 88 -14.06 -8.11 -11.83
C THR A 88 -14.65 -7.89 -13.22
N PHE A 89 -14.50 -6.68 -13.77
CA PHE A 89 -14.89 -6.32 -15.13
C PHE A 89 -14.23 -7.23 -16.17
N SER A 90 -12.91 -7.37 -16.17
CA SER A 90 -12.16 -8.25 -17.10
C SER A 90 -12.63 -9.71 -17.03
N ARG A 91 -12.98 -10.19 -15.83
CA ARG A 91 -13.52 -11.55 -15.65
C ARG A 91 -14.94 -11.73 -16.19
N ASN A 92 -15.80 -10.74 -15.96
CA ASN A 92 -17.18 -10.74 -16.44
C ASN A 92 -17.23 -10.57 -17.96
N LEU A 93 -16.28 -9.79 -18.51
CA LEU A 93 -16.06 -9.68 -19.94
C LEU A 93 -15.89 -11.08 -20.52
N SER A 94 -14.99 -11.93 -20.00
CA SER A 94 -14.81 -13.31 -20.50
C SER A 94 -16.05 -14.23 -20.46
N GLN A 95 -17.18 -13.82 -19.87
CA GLN A 95 -18.38 -14.67 -19.70
C GLN A 95 -19.52 -14.37 -20.67
N HIS A 96 -19.52 -13.24 -21.37
CA HIS A 96 -20.63 -12.89 -22.26
C HIS A 96 -20.37 -13.39 -23.70
N LYS A 97 -21.42 -13.52 -24.51
CA LYS A 97 -21.32 -13.94 -25.93
C LYS A 97 -21.36 -12.79 -26.91
N SER A 98 -21.82 -11.61 -26.49
CA SER A 98 -21.94 -10.41 -27.31
C SER A 98 -21.78 -9.19 -26.41
N TYR A 99 -21.13 -8.16 -26.94
CA TYR A 99 -20.75 -6.97 -26.19
C TYR A 99 -21.12 -5.70 -26.95
N ASP A 100 -21.62 -4.72 -26.22
CA ASP A 100 -21.76 -3.36 -26.71
C ASP A 100 -20.60 -2.51 -26.16
N ILE A 101 -19.69 -2.08 -27.03
CA ILE A 101 -18.48 -1.33 -26.64
C ILE A 101 -18.82 -0.02 -25.90
N PRO A 102 -19.79 0.80 -26.34
CA PRO A 102 -20.23 1.97 -25.59
C PRO A 102 -20.69 1.65 -24.15
N SER A 103 -21.51 0.62 -23.96
CA SER A 103 -21.93 0.18 -22.62
C SER A 103 -20.75 -0.22 -21.73
N LEU A 104 -19.80 -0.99 -22.27
CA LEU A 104 -18.61 -1.42 -21.54
C LEU A 104 -17.70 -0.24 -21.17
N TYR A 105 -17.57 0.72 -22.08
CA TYR A 105 -16.80 1.94 -21.84
C TYR A 105 -17.43 2.76 -20.70
N GLN A 106 -18.76 2.88 -20.69
CA GLN A 106 -19.50 3.55 -19.62
C GLN A 106 -19.33 2.84 -18.27
N GLU A 107 -19.30 1.50 -18.25
CA GLU A 107 -19.05 0.72 -17.04
C GLU A 107 -17.66 1.02 -16.46
N LEU A 108 -16.62 1.04 -17.29
CA LEU A 108 -15.27 1.44 -16.87
C LEU A 108 -15.20 2.90 -16.38
N GLN A 109 -15.92 3.84 -17.02
CA GLN A 109 -16.01 5.23 -16.55
C GLN A 109 -16.70 5.33 -15.18
N ASN A 110 -17.72 4.51 -14.93
CA ASN A 110 -18.37 4.43 -13.62
C ASN A 110 -17.40 3.87 -12.56
N ILE A 111 -16.54 2.92 -12.93
CA ILE A 111 -15.47 2.44 -12.06
C ILE A 111 -14.45 3.55 -11.77
N GLU A 112 -14.03 4.31 -12.78
CA GLU A 112 -13.08 5.43 -12.66
C GLU A 112 -13.62 6.54 -11.74
N THR A 113 -14.93 6.79 -11.73
CA THR A 113 -15.55 7.84 -10.90
C THR A 113 -16.05 7.34 -9.54
N SER A 114 -15.91 6.05 -9.25
CA SER A 114 -16.37 5.48 -7.97
C SER A 114 -15.55 5.98 -6.77
N HIS A 115 -16.27 6.36 -5.70
CA HIS A 115 -15.72 6.73 -4.39
C HIS A 115 -16.11 5.66 -3.37
N TYR A 116 -15.11 4.97 -2.79
CA TYR A 116 -15.35 3.86 -1.86
C TYR A 116 -15.61 4.30 -0.41
N HIS A 117 -15.09 5.47 -0.04
CA HIS A 117 -15.15 6.01 1.32
C HIS A 117 -15.48 7.49 1.31
N SER A 118 -16.18 7.93 2.36
CA SER A 118 -16.46 9.35 2.59
C SER A 118 -15.32 10.02 3.35
N ASP A 119 -15.26 11.35 3.28
CA ASP A 119 -14.21 12.16 3.91
C ASP A 119 -14.08 11.92 5.42
N TRP A 120 -15.20 11.70 6.12
CA TRP A 120 -15.20 11.34 7.53
C TRP A 120 -14.58 9.96 7.80
N GLN A 121 -14.81 8.97 6.92
CA GLN A 121 -14.19 7.65 7.04
C GLN A 121 -12.67 7.75 6.85
N VAL A 122 -12.20 8.65 5.99
CA VAL A 122 -10.78 8.93 5.81
C VAL A 122 -10.18 9.54 7.08
N ILE A 123 -10.81 10.55 7.69
CA ILE A 123 -10.33 11.14 8.96
C ILE A 123 -10.28 10.09 10.07
N LEU A 124 -11.32 9.25 10.20
CA LEU A 124 -11.34 8.15 11.15
C LEU A 124 -10.22 7.12 10.89
N ALA A 125 -9.90 6.89 9.62
CA ALA A 125 -8.79 6.03 9.24
C ALA A 125 -7.42 6.62 9.62
N TYR A 126 -7.23 7.93 9.50
CA TYR A 126 -6.02 8.57 10.03
C TYR A 126 -5.93 8.45 11.56
N PHE A 127 -7.05 8.63 12.27
CA PHE A 127 -7.12 8.47 13.73
C PHE A 127 -6.77 7.04 14.16
N ALA A 128 -7.49 6.06 13.62
CA ALA A 128 -7.34 4.65 13.98
C ALA A 128 -6.00 4.07 13.49
N GLY A 129 -5.51 4.52 12.34
CA GLY A 129 -4.22 4.10 11.79
C GLY A 129 -3.06 4.57 12.66
N ALA A 130 -3.01 5.88 12.97
CA ALA A 130 -1.97 6.45 13.81
C ALA A 130 -1.99 5.87 15.23
N GLY A 131 -3.15 5.83 15.89
CA GLY A 131 -3.28 5.29 17.25
C GLY A 131 -3.06 3.77 17.32
N GLY A 132 -3.67 3.02 16.40
CA GLY A 132 -3.60 1.56 16.35
C GLY A 132 -2.18 1.07 16.14
N PHE A 133 -1.44 1.64 15.17
CA PHE A 133 -0.06 1.25 14.97
C PHE A 133 0.89 1.78 16.04
N SER A 134 0.66 2.98 16.55
CA SER A 134 1.45 3.49 17.69
C SER A 134 1.35 2.55 18.89
N LEU A 135 0.16 2.01 19.18
CA LEU A 135 -0.05 1.04 20.26
C LEU A 135 0.54 -0.33 19.92
N ALA A 136 0.40 -0.78 18.68
CA ALA A 136 0.98 -2.04 18.20
C ALA A 136 2.50 -2.07 18.33
N LEU A 137 3.16 -0.95 18.02
CA LEU A 137 4.61 -0.80 18.14
C LEU A 137 5.08 -0.76 19.62
N GLY A 138 4.16 -0.62 20.57
CA GLY A 138 4.44 -0.71 22.00
C GLY A 138 4.55 0.62 22.73
N SER A 139 4.00 1.71 22.18
CA SER A 139 3.85 2.96 22.94
C SER A 139 2.80 2.82 24.05
N THR A 140 2.78 3.79 24.96
CA THR A 140 1.76 3.84 26.01
C THR A 140 0.38 4.17 25.42
N ALA A 141 -0.70 3.82 26.13
CA ALA A 141 -2.05 4.20 25.70
C ALA A 141 -2.22 5.73 25.55
N GLY A 142 -1.53 6.51 26.40
CA GLY A 142 -1.52 7.96 26.30
C GLY A 142 -0.81 8.47 25.04
N ASP A 143 0.37 7.94 24.73
CA ASP A 143 1.10 8.28 23.50
C ASP A 143 0.32 7.87 22.25
N SER A 144 -0.31 6.69 22.28
CA SER A 144 -1.15 6.19 21.19
C SER A 144 -2.40 7.06 20.97
N LEU A 145 -3.05 7.52 22.03
CA LEU A 145 -4.19 8.43 21.93
C LEU A 145 -3.76 9.79 21.36
N ALA A 146 -2.61 10.32 21.79
CA ALA A 146 -2.05 11.54 21.23
C ALA A 146 -1.69 11.37 19.74
N SER A 147 -1.13 10.22 19.33
CA SER A 147 -0.92 9.89 17.91
C SER A 147 -2.25 9.84 17.15
N ALA A 148 -3.29 9.25 17.73
CA ALA A 148 -4.60 9.13 17.09
C ALA A 148 -5.22 10.52 16.83
N LEU A 149 -5.22 11.39 17.85
CA LEU A 149 -5.71 12.76 17.72
C LEU A 149 -4.89 13.56 16.70
N THR A 150 -3.56 13.46 16.73
CA THR A 150 -2.68 14.09 15.74
C THR A 150 -2.97 13.57 14.33
N GLY A 151 -3.24 12.26 14.19
CA GLY A 151 -3.66 11.63 12.94
C GLY A 151 -4.98 12.20 12.40
N ALA A 152 -6.03 12.26 13.22
CA ALA A 152 -7.30 12.89 12.83
C ALA A 152 -7.09 14.32 12.31
N LEU A 153 -6.32 15.13 13.05
CA LEU A 153 -6.01 16.50 12.65
C LEU A 153 -5.21 16.56 11.35
N LEU A 154 -4.26 15.64 11.13
CA LEU A 154 -3.53 15.51 9.87
C LEU A 154 -4.47 15.17 8.71
N GLY A 155 -5.43 14.27 8.92
CA GLY A 155 -6.45 13.94 7.92
C GLY A 155 -7.29 15.15 7.51
N CYS A 156 -7.75 15.94 8.49
CA CYS A 156 -8.44 17.20 8.24
C CYS A 156 -7.54 18.21 7.50
N PHE A 157 -6.28 18.31 7.90
CA PHE A 157 -5.30 19.19 7.28
C PHE A 157 -5.09 18.85 5.80
N PHE A 158 -4.95 17.57 5.45
CA PHE A 158 -4.81 17.17 4.05
C PHE A 158 -6.06 17.47 3.21
N GLN A 159 -7.25 17.19 3.73
CA GLN A 159 -8.49 17.55 3.02
C GLN A 159 -8.58 19.06 2.74
N MET A 160 -8.08 19.90 3.65
CA MET A 160 -8.06 21.36 3.49
C MET A 160 -6.98 21.84 2.51
N ILE A 161 -5.77 21.26 2.53
CA ILE A 161 -4.61 21.82 1.81
C ILE A 161 -4.41 21.24 0.40
N THR A 162 -4.86 20.01 0.13
CA THR A 162 -4.69 19.35 -1.17
C THR A 162 -5.31 20.11 -2.35
N PRO A 163 -6.44 20.85 -2.21
CA PRO A 163 -6.93 21.73 -3.29
C PRO A 163 -5.97 22.85 -3.69
N TYR A 164 -5.09 23.28 -2.78
CA TYR A 164 -4.18 24.42 -2.99
C TYR A 164 -2.77 23.98 -3.40
N ILE A 165 -2.30 22.83 -2.91
CA ILE A 165 -0.95 22.32 -3.16
C ILE A 165 -1.04 21.00 -3.91
N GLN A 166 -0.64 21.02 -5.18
CA GLN A 166 -0.69 19.85 -6.05
C GLN A 166 0.55 18.96 -5.94
N THR A 167 1.69 19.48 -5.45
CA THR A 167 2.93 18.70 -5.38
C THR A 167 3.02 17.87 -4.11
N ARG A 168 3.09 16.54 -4.25
CA ARG A 168 3.20 15.60 -3.11
C ARG A 168 4.39 15.88 -2.20
N PHE A 169 5.50 16.33 -2.78
CA PHE A 169 6.70 16.70 -2.01
C PHE A 169 6.41 17.81 -0.99
N LEU A 170 5.73 18.89 -1.40
CA LEU A 170 5.37 19.98 -0.49
C LEU A 170 4.29 19.55 0.51
N LEU A 171 3.30 18.77 0.07
CA LEU A 171 2.30 18.20 0.97
C LEU A 171 2.94 17.38 2.10
N ASN A 172 3.96 16.58 1.78
CA ASN A 172 4.68 15.79 2.76
C ASN A 172 5.49 16.65 3.74
N ILE A 173 6.14 17.72 3.27
CA ILE A 173 6.84 18.67 4.15
C ILE A 173 5.84 19.31 5.12
N PHE A 174 4.78 19.92 4.59
CA PHE A 174 3.80 20.63 5.42
C PHE A 174 3.04 19.70 6.37
N GLY A 175 2.66 18.51 5.90
CA GLY A 175 2.02 17.49 6.74
C GLY A 175 2.93 17.04 7.88
N ALA A 176 4.21 16.80 7.61
CA ALA A 176 5.17 16.37 8.62
C ALA A 176 5.49 17.49 9.62
N SER A 177 5.61 18.74 9.17
CA SER A 177 5.73 19.92 10.05
C SER A 177 4.49 20.10 10.93
N PHE A 178 3.29 19.90 10.36
CA PHE A 178 2.03 19.96 11.10
C PHE A 178 1.96 18.87 12.18
N VAL A 179 2.31 17.62 11.84
CA VAL A 179 2.39 16.52 12.82
C VAL A 179 3.37 16.86 13.94
N ALA A 180 4.58 17.31 13.60
CA ALA A 180 5.58 17.67 14.59
C ALA A 180 5.09 18.80 15.52
N LEU A 181 4.44 19.82 14.99
CA LEU A 181 3.89 20.92 15.77
C LEU A 181 2.80 20.44 16.73
N ILE A 182 1.79 19.75 16.22
CA ILE A 182 0.64 19.28 17.02
C ILE A 182 1.09 18.27 18.08
N ALA A 183 1.97 17.32 17.73
CA ALA A 183 2.47 16.34 18.69
C ALA A 183 3.23 17.00 19.85
N ASN A 184 4.05 18.03 19.56
CA ASN A 184 4.75 18.79 20.61
C ASN A 184 3.77 19.60 21.48
N LEU A 185 2.71 20.18 20.90
CA LEU A 185 1.67 20.89 21.65
C LEU A 185 0.86 19.95 22.56
N LEU A 186 0.47 18.77 22.07
CA LEU A 186 -0.25 17.77 22.87
C LEU A 186 0.60 17.27 24.04
N TYR A 187 1.89 16.97 23.78
CA TYR A 187 2.82 16.62 24.85
C TYR A 187 2.93 17.74 25.89
N PHE A 188 3.08 18.99 25.47
CA PHE A 188 3.17 20.13 26.39
C PHE A 188 1.88 20.30 27.21
N GLY A 189 0.73 20.01 26.62
CA GLY A 189 -0.56 19.95 27.30
C GLY A 189 -0.75 18.74 28.23
N GLY A 190 0.26 17.87 28.38
CA GLY A 190 0.23 16.69 29.25
C GLY A 190 -0.41 15.45 28.61
N LEU A 191 -0.75 15.50 27.32
CA LEU A 191 -1.28 14.35 26.58
C LEU A 191 -0.13 13.57 25.93
N GLY A 192 0.25 12.48 26.59
CA GLY A 192 1.36 11.63 26.19
C GLY A 192 2.65 11.95 26.95
N GLN A 193 3.56 10.98 26.97
CA GLN A 193 4.81 10.99 27.72
C GLN A 193 6.03 11.07 26.81
N HIS A 194 5.92 10.65 25.54
CA HIS A 194 7.07 10.53 24.64
C HIS A 194 6.79 11.19 23.28
N ARG A 195 7.28 12.42 23.11
CA ARG A 195 7.10 13.22 21.87
C ARG A 195 7.46 12.45 20.61
N SER A 196 8.61 11.78 20.60
CA SER A 196 9.04 11.05 19.38
C SER A 196 8.13 9.88 19.07
N LEU A 197 7.61 9.15 20.07
CA LEU A 197 6.66 8.06 19.81
C LEU A 197 5.34 8.59 19.25
N ILE A 198 4.87 9.75 19.74
CA ILE A 198 3.66 10.41 19.23
C ILE A 198 3.84 10.79 17.75
N ILE A 199 4.96 11.44 17.42
CA ILE A 199 5.31 11.84 16.04
C ILE A 199 5.43 10.61 15.14
N LEU A 200 6.23 9.61 15.53
CA LEU A 200 6.48 8.41 14.73
C LEU A 200 5.20 7.60 14.52
N GLY A 201 4.36 7.46 15.55
CA GLY A 201 3.06 6.79 15.45
C GLY A 201 2.13 7.48 14.45
N THR A 202 2.14 8.81 14.41
CA THR A 202 1.35 9.58 13.45
C THR A 202 1.91 9.50 12.03
N LEU A 203 3.23 9.65 11.89
CA LEU A 203 3.91 9.60 10.60
C LEU A 203 3.80 8.24 9.90
N MET A 204 3.49 7.17 10.63
CA MET A 204 3.27 5.85 10.04
C MET A 204 2.22 5.86 8.91
N VAL A 205 1.28 6.79 8.93
CA VAL A 205 0.28 6.94 7.85
C VAL A 205 0.86 7.60 6.58
N MET A 206 1.93 8.40 6.70
CA MET A 206 2.58 9.10 5.59
C MET A 206 3.80 8.35 5.02
N ILE A 207 4.38 7.46 5.82
CA ILE A 207 5.67 6.85 5.52
C ILE A 207 5.56 5.87 4.32
N PRO A 208 6.45 5.96 3.32
CA PRO A 208 6.34 5.30 2.02
C PRO A 208 6.85 3.85 2.04
N GLY A 209 6.52 3.07 3.07
CA GLY A 209 7.08 1.74 3.26
C GLY A 209 6.81 0.79 2.08
N ALA A 210 5.59 0.84 1.52
CA ALA A 210 5.19 -0.02 0.41
C ALA A 210 6.01 0.25 -0.87
N PHE A 211 6.36 1.51 -1.16
CA PHE A 211 7.19 1.84 -2.32
C PHE A 211 8.59 1.25 -2.19
N PHE A 212 9.17 1.28 -0.99
CA PHE A 212 10.51 0.75 -0.74
C PHE A 212 10.56 -0.78 -0.91
N VAL A 213 9.60 -1.51 -0.32
CA VAL A 213 9.52 -2.98 -0.49
C VAL A 213 9.24 -3.35 -1.95
N ASN A 214 8.30 -2.65 -2.60
CA ASN A 214 7.99 -2.91 -4.01
C ASN A 214 9.19 -2.63 -4.91
N ALA A 215 9.98 -1.60 -4.65
CA ALA A 215 11.19 -1.32 -5.40
C ALA A 215 12.19 -2.50 -5.38
N ILE A 216 12.45 -3.05 -4.19
CA ILE A 216 13.34 -4.21 -4.02
C ILE A 216 12.78 -5.44 -4.72
N ARG A 217 11.45 -5.63 -4.70
CA ARG A 217 10.79 -6.68 -5.46
C ARG A 217 10.95 -6.51 -6.97
N GLU A 218 10.77 -5.31 -7.51
CA GLU A 218 10.96 -5.04 -8.94
C GLU A 218 12.42 -5.33 -9.36
N PHE A 219 13.41 -4.96 -8.53
CA PHE A 219 14.80 -5.34 -8.77
C PHE A 219 15.00 -6.85 -8.81
N SER A 220 14.38 -7.61 -7.89
CA SER A 220 14.43 -9.08 -7.88
C SER A 220 13.79 -9.72 -9.12
N GLN A 221 12.97 -8.98 -9.87
CA GLN A 221 12.28 -9.45 -11.08
C GLN A 221 12.92 -8.92 -12.37
N ASN A 222 14.11 -8.30 -12.29
CA ASN A 222 14.82 -7.63 -13.39
C ASN A 222 14.10 -6.38 -13.96
N ASN A 223 13.13 -5.81 -13.25
CA ASN A 223 12.41 -4.58 -13.63
C ASN A 223 13.11 -3.33 -13.07
N TYR A 224 14.34 -3.08 -13.50
CA TYR A 224 15.21 -2.05 -12.89
C TYR A 224 14.67 -0.63 -12.97
N PHE A 225 14.06 -0.23 -14.10
CA PHE A 225 13.52 1.12 -14.26
C PHE A 225 12.37 1.41 -13.28
N THR A 226 11.43 0.47 -13.13
CA THR A 226 10.32 0.57 -12.17
C THR A 226 10.84 0.58 -10.74
N GLY A 227 11.78 -0.31 -10.42
CA GLY A 227 12.40 -0.35 -9.09
C GLY A 227 13.13 0.95 -8.73
N LEU A 228 13.84 1.56 -9.69
CA LEU A 228 14.52 2.84 -9.47
C LEU A 228 13.53 3.99 -9.25
N SER A 229 12.45 4.03 -10.04
CA SER A 229 11.38 5.02 -9.89
C SER A 229 10.69 4.93 -8.52
N LEU A 230 10.39 3.72 -8.06
CA LEU A 230 9.80 3.48 -6.74
C LEU A 230 10.78 3.81 -5.60
N SER A 231 12.06 3.46 -5.74
CA SER A 231 13.12 3.80 -4.77
C SER A 231 13.25 5.31 -4.60
N MET A 232 13.29 6.05 -5.71
CA MET A 232 13.33 7.51 -5.70
C MET A 232 12.08 8.12 -5.07
N SER A 233 10.90 7.54 -5.32
CA SER A 233 9.65 7.97 -4.70
C SER A 233 9.67 7.79 -3.18
N ALA A 234 10.19 6.66 -2.69
CA ALA A 234 10.38 6.42 -1.27
C ALA A 234 11.40 7.38 -0.63
N LEU A 235 12.54 7.58 -1.30
CA LEU A 235 13.61 8.48 -0.85
C LEU A 235 13.10 9.92 -0.74
N LEU A 236 12.50 10.47 -1.79
CA LEU A 236 11.98 11.84 -1.82
C LEU A 236 10.90 12.06 -0.77
N THR A 237 10.02 11.07 -0.57
CA THR A 237 8.96 11.15 0.45
C THR A 237 9.56 11.16 1.86
N CYS A 238 10.49 10.25 2.17
CA CYS A 238 11.15 10.23 3.48
C CYS A 238 11.99 11.49 3.74
N SER A 239 12.69 12.02 2.74
CA SER A 239 13.43 13.29 2.84
C SER A 239 12.49 14.47 3.07
N ALA A 240 11.35 14.53 2.39
CA ALA A 240 10.33 15.57 2.60
C ALA A 240 9.78 15.52 4.03
N ILE A 241 9.40 14.33 4.52
CA ILE A 241 8.90 14.15 5.89
C ILE A 241 9.99 14.54 6.90
N SER A 242 11.23 14.12 6.66
CA SER A 242 12.36 14.40 7.56
C SER A 242 12.67 15.89 7.63
N ALA A 243 12.66 16.59 6.49
CA ALA A 243 12.83 18.03 6.43
C ALA A 243 11.71 18.75 7.18
N GLY A 244 10.45 18.38 6.96
CA GLY A 244 9.31 18.98 7.66
C GLY A 244 9.42 18.87 9.19
N VAL A 245 9.78 17.68 9.69
CA VAL A 245 9.97 17.46 11.14
C VAL A 245 11.20 18.20 11.66
N ALA A 246 12.35 18.12 10.97
CA ALA A 246 13.58 18.78 11.39
C ALA A 246 13.45 20.31 11.46
N VAL A 247 12.80 20.92 10.46
CA VAL A 247 12.51 22.36 10.45
C VAL A 247 11.65 22.72 11.66
N THR A 248 10.56 22.00 11.91
CA THR A 248 9.68 22.30 13.04
C THR A 248 10.38 22.16 14.39
N ILE A 249 11.23 21.14 14.57
CA ILE A 249 12.03 20.98 15.78
C ILE A 249 13.02 22.14 15.94
N ALA A 250 13.68 22.58 14.86
CA ALA A 250 14.62 23.70 14.91
C ALA A 250 13.96 25.03 15.31
N PHE A 251 12.69 25.23 14.96
CA PHE A 251 11.94 26.44 15.31
C PHE A 251 11.28 26.38 16.70
N LEU A 252 11.05 25.19 17.27
CA LEU A 252 10.40 25.03 18.57
C LEU A 252 11.44 24.87 19.69
N PRO A 253 11.60 25.84 20.60
CA PRO A 253 12.66 25.81 21.62
C PRO A 253 12.50 24.69 22.67
N PHE A 254 11.34 24.03 22.72
CA PHE A 254 11.02 22.93 23.62
C PHE A 254 10.92 21.57 22.89
N ALA A 255 11.25 21.52 21.59
CA ALA A 255 11.25 20.28 20.82
C ALA A 255 12.64 19.63 20.86
N ASP A 256 12.66 18.32 21.06
CA ASP A 256 13.89 17.53 21.07
C ASP A 256 13.98 16.64 19.82
N GLN A 257 15.20 16.25 19.47
CA GLN A 257 15.43 15.27 18.39
C GLN A 257 14.75 13.93 18.71
N MET A 258 14.32 13.22 17.67
CA MET A 258 13.54 11.98 17.80
C MET A 258 14.40 10.75 18.16
N THR A 259 15.14 10.80 19.26
CA THR A 259 16.04 9.73 19.68
C THR A 259 15.30 8.54 20.29
N SER A 260 14.11 8.74 20.86
CA SER A 260 13.38 7.63 21.49
C SER A 260 12.97 6.54 20.50
N THR A 261 13.12 5.29 20.93
CA THR A 261 12.74 4.09 20.18
C THR A 261 11.49 3.47 20.79
N PHE A 262 10.69 2.80 19.97
CA PHE A 262 9.61 1.96 20.48
C PHE A 262 10.23 0.86 21.35
N THR A 263 9.79 0.76 22.60
CA THR A 263 10.34 -0.24 23.52
C THR A 263 9.86 -1.63 23.13
N GLN A 264 10.81 -2.53 22.97
CA GLN A 264 10.56 -3.97 22.85
C GLN A 264 10.17 -4.49 24.25
N ALA A 265 9.00 -4.09 24.75
CA ALA A 265 8.52 -4.47 26.06
C ALA A 265 8.44 -6.00 26.21
N GLU A 266 8.63 -6.50 27.44
CA GLU A 266 8.41 -7.90 27.79
C GLU A 266 7.06 -8.40 27.27
N VAL A 267 7.07 -9.58 26.66
CA VAL A 267 5.90 -10.19 26.04
C VAL A 267 5.03 -10.82 27.12
N THR A 268 4.24 -10.00 27.81
CA THR A 268 3.13 -10.54 28.61
C THR A 268 1.97 -10.92 27.67
N PRO A 269 1.20 -11.99 27.97
CA PRO A 269 0.09 -12.40 27.12
C PRO A 269 -0.93 -11.29 26.86
N VAL A 270 -1.17 -10.43 27.87
CA VAL A 270 -2.06 -9.28 27.76
C VAL A 270 -1.50 -8.22 26.80
N LYS A 271 -0.22 -7.85 26.93
CA LYS A 271 0.41 -6.88 26.02
C LYS A 271 0.46 -7.40 24.59
N LEU A 272 0.76 -8.68 24.40
CA LEU A 272 0.76 -9.31 23.08
C LEU A 272 -0.63 -9.26 22.44
N LEU A 273 -1.68 -9.58 23.20
CA LEU A 273 -3.05 -9.51 22.71
C LEU A 273 -3.44 -8.09 22.30
N VAL A 274 -3.11 -7.09 23.12
CA VAL A 274 -3.34 -5.67 22.79
C VAL A 274 -2.63 -5.32 21.48
N GLN A 275 -1.34 -5.67 21.34
CA GLN A 275 -0.58 -5.38 20.12
C GLN A 275 -1.16 -6.05 18.87
N ILE A 276 -1.63 -7.29 18.97
CA ILE A 276 -2.29 -8.02 17.87
C ILE A 276 -3.57 -7.30 17.44
N LEU A 277 -4.44 -6.96 18.40
CA LEU A 277 -5.69 -6.28 18.11
C LEU A 277 -5.44 -4.88 17.54
N SER A 278 -4.52 -4.12 18.13
CA SER A 278 -4.15 -2.79 17.67
C SER A 278 -3.52 -2.80 16.28
N ALA A 279 -2.67 -3.78 15.96
CA ALA A 279 -2.15 -3.97 14.61
C ALA A 279 -3.25 -4.29 13.61
N GLY A 280 -4.21 -5.16 13.98
CA GLY A 280 -5.37 -5.45 13.14
C GLY A 280 -6.24 -4.23 12.88
N PHE A 281 -6.53 -3.42 13.90
CA PHE A 281 -7.25 -2.15 13.74
C PHE A 281 -6.49 -1.15 12.87
N GLY A 282 -5.18 -1.02 13.08
CA GLY A 282 -4.30 -0.19 12.25
C GLY A 282 -4.32 -0.63 10.79
N THR A 283 -4.27 -1.95 10.52
CA THR A 283 -4.35 -2.50 9.16
C THR A 283 -5.70 -2.20 8.50
N VAL A 284 -6.82 -2.32 9.21
CA VAL A 284 -8.14 -1.95 8.68
C VAL A 284 -8.19 -0.47 8.35
N ALA A 285 -7.71 0.39 9.25
CA ALA A 285 -7.64 1.82 9.02
C ALA A 285 -6.81 2.15 7.78
N PHE A 286 -5.64 1.54 7.63
CA PHE A 286 -4.79 1.73 6.45
C PHE A 286 -5.45 1.21 5.16
N SER A 287 -6.24 0.14 5.24
CA SER A 287 -6.99 -0.38 4.09
C SER A 287 -8.05 0.61 3.57
N ILE A 288 -8.63 1.44 4.45
CA ILE A 288 -9.55 2.54 4.08
C ILE A 288 -8.78 3.61 3.30
N LEU A 289 -7.56 3.95 3.73
CA LEU A 289 -6.70 4.91 3.02
C LEU A 289 -6.30 4.39 1.62
N TYR A 290 -6.20 3.08 1.46
CA TYR A 290 -5.99 2.41 0.16
C TYR A 290 -7.28 2.18 -0.64
N GLN A 291 -8.41 2.73 -0.18
CA GLN A 291 -9.72 2.62 -0.82
C GLN A 291 -10.17 1.17 -1.05
N THR A 292 -9.92 0.31 -0.06
CA THR A 292 -10.26 -1.10 -0.14
C THR A 292 -11.76 -1.32 0.12
N PRO A 293 -12.44 -2.18 -0.65
CA PRO A 293 -13.86 -2.47 -0.42
C PRO A 293 -14.11 -3.08 0.96
N LYS A 294 -15.14 -2.56 1.65
CA LYS A 294 -15.47 -2.86 3.06
C LYS A 294 -15.62 -4.35 3.38
N ARG A 295 -16.01 -5.16 2.38
CA ARG A 295 -16.17 -6.61 2.51
C ARG A 295 -14.88 -7.34 2.91
N HIS A 296 -13.71 -6.73 2.70
CA HIS A 296 -12.41 -7.34 3.02
C HIS A 296 -11.87 -6.94 4.39
N PHE A 297 -12.46 -5.97 5.09
CA PHE A 297 -11.88 -5.41 6.33
C PHE A 297 -11.61 -6.46 7.40
N LEU A 298 -12.52 -7.44 7.59
CA LEU A 298 -12.31 -8.50 8.57
C LEU A 298 -11.12 -9.39 8.20
N ASP A 299 -11.02 -9.79 6.92
CA ASP A 299 -9.90 -10.61 6.44
C ASP A 299 -8.57 -9.87 6.63
N LEU A 300 -8.55 -8.57 6.34
CA LEU A 300 -7.36 -7.73 6.47
C LEU A 300 -6.95 -7.48 7.92
N GLY A 301 -7.90 -7.17 8.81
CA GLY A 301 -7.62 -6.95 10.22
C GLY A 301 -7.07 -8.21 10.91
N ILE A 302 -7.67 -9.37 10.62
CA ILE A 302 -7.18 -10.65 11.15
C ILE A 302 -5.77 -10.93 10.65
N LEU A 303 -5.52 -10.79 9.34
CA LEU A 303 -4.19 -11.02 8.78
C LEU A 303 -3.16 -10.04 9.33
N GLY A 304 -3.46 -8.74 9.40
CA GLY A 304 -2.56 -7.74 9.97
C GLY A 304 -2.19 -8.03 11.42
N GLY A 305 -3.19 -8.37 12.25
CA GLY A 305 -2.97 -8.76 13.64
C GLY A 305 -2.13 -10.03 13.78
N LEU A 306 -2.43 -11.09 13.02
CA LEU A 306 -1.66 -12.34 13.02
C LEU A 306 -0.22 -12.13 12.57
N THR A 307 -0.02 -11.28 11.56
CA THR A 307 1.31 -10.95 11.04
C THR A 307 2.17 -10.31 12.11
N TRP A 308 1.63 -9.30 12.79
CA TRP A 308 2.32 -8.62 13.87
C TRP A 308 2.55 -9.54 15.08
N GLY A 309 1.54 -10.31 15.47
CA GLY A 309 1.65 -11.27 16.56
C GLY A 309 2.74 -12.31 16.34
N LEU A 310 2.81 -12.88 15.13
CA LEU A 310 3.82 -13.86 14.78
C LEU A 310 5.22 -13.24 14.74
N TYR A 311 5.36 -12.01 14.22
CA TYR A 311 6.61 -11.25 14.30
C TYR A 311 7.07 -11.09 15.76
N ARG A 312 6.18 -10.65 16.66
CA ARG A 312 6.52 -10.45 18.09
C ARG A 312 6.92 -11.74 18.79
N ILE A 313 6.22 -12.84 18.51
CA ILE A 313 6.54 -14.16 19.08
C ILE A 313 7.92 -14.62 18.61
N LEU A 314 8.19 -14.58 17.31
CA LEU A 314 9.47 -15.03 16.76
C LEU A 314 10.63 -14.14 17.21
N TRP A 315 10.43 -12.82 17.27
CA TRP A 315 11.42 -11.91 17.81
C TRP A 315 11.75 -12.25 19.26
N HIS A 316 10.74 -12.50 20.11
CA HIS A 316 10.93 -12.84 21.51
C HIS A 316 11.83 -14.07 21.72
N PHE A 317 11.59 -15.15 20.98
CA PHE A 317 12.32 -16.41 21.14
C PHE A 317 13.68 -16.43 20.46
N PHE A 318 13.80 -15.85 19.26
CA PHE A 318 15.00 -16.01 18.43
C PHE A 318 15.88 -14.76 18.39
N GLN A 319 15.33 -13.56 18.60
CA GLN A 319 16.05 -12.28 18.50
C GLN A 319 16.78 -12.08 17.16
N ILE A 320 16.30 -12.74 16.10
CA ILE A 320 16.83 -12.65 14.73
C ILE A 320 15.77 -11.94 13.87
N GLU A 321 16.05 -10.71 13.45
CA GLU A 321 15.13 -9.85 12.69
C GLU A 321 14.67 -10.53 11.39
N ALA A 322 15.63 -11.07 10.63
CA ALA A 322 15.35 -11.75 9.37
C ALA A 322 14.36 -12.91 9.55
N LEU A 323 14.50 -13.73 10.60
CA LEU A 323 13.57 -14.83 10.86
C LEU A 323 12.18 -14.31 11.26
N ALA A 324 12.15 -13.31 12.15
CA ALA A 324 10.91 -12.72 12.66
C ALA A 324 10.10 -12.03 11.56
N VAL A 325 10.74 -11.54 10.49
CA VAL A 325 10.09 -10.95 9.32
C VAL A 325 9.75 -12.01 8.27
N PHE A 326 10.66 -12.95 8.01
CA PHE A 326 10.53 -13.93 6.93
C PHE A 326 9.30 -14.82 7.09
N VAL A 327 9.11 -15.40 8.27
CA VAL A 327 8.04 -16.40 8.49
C VAL A 327 6.65 -15.76 8.40
N PRO A 328 6.36 -14.60 9.05
CA PRO A 328 5.10 -13.90 8.84
C PRO A 328 4.88 -13.44 7.40
N ALA A 329 5.92 -12.91 6.71
CA ALA A 329 5.79 -12.48 5.32
C ALA A 329 5.45 -13.66 4.39
N LEU A 330 6.06 -14.83 4.61
CA LEU A 330 5.79 -16.05 3.86
C LEU A 330 4.33 -16.51 4.07
N LEU A 331 3.86 -16.49 5.33
CA LEU A 331 2.49 -16.85 5.70
C LEU A 331 1.48 -15.91 5.05
N VAL A 332 1.68 -14.60 5.18
CA VAL A 332 0.79 -13.59 4.58
C VAL A 332 0.75 -13.72 3.08
N ALA A 333 1.88 -13.91 2.41
CA ALA A 333 1.93 -14.11 0.97
C ALA A 333 1.14 -15.36 0.54
N ALA A 334 1.29 -16.47 1.28
CA ALA A 334 0.56 -17.70 1.00
C ALA A 334 -0.96 -17.55 1.23
N VAL A 335 -1.37 -17.02 2.38
CA VAL A 335 -2.79 -16.84 2.72
C VAL A 335 -3.46 -15.81 1.82
N SER A 336 -2.75 -14.75 1.43
CA SER A 336 -3.24 -13.74 0.48
C SER A 336 -3.62 -14.36 -0.87
N ARG A 337 -2.83 -15.32 -1.37
CA ARG A 337 -3.17 -16.06 -2.60
C ARG A 337 -4.41 -16.93 -2.43
N ILE A 338 -4.56 -17.58 -1.29
CA ILE A 338 -5.74 -18.42 -1.00
C ILE A 338 -7.01 -17.55 -0.91
N LEU A 339 -6.93 -16.41 -0.21
CA LEU A 339 -8.04 -15.47 -0.09
C LEU A 339 -8.40 -14.83 -1.43
N ALA A 340 -7.42 -14.49 -2.27
CA ALA A 340 -7.64 -14.00 -3.63
C ALA A 340 -8.58 -14.91 -4.44
N ILE A 341 -8.37 -16.22 -4.37
CA ILE A 341 -9.23 -17.20 -5.04
C ILE A 341 -10.62 -17.22 -4.40
N LYS A 342 -10.66 -17.36 -3.07
CA LYS A 342 -11.92 -17.51 -2.31
C LYS A 342 -12.83 -16.29 -2.46
N ARG A 343 -12.23 -15.09 -2.49
CA ARG A 343 -12.91 -13.80 -2.61
C ARG A 343 -13.07 -13.31 -4.05
N LYS A 344 -12.45 -14.01 -5.01
CA LYS A 344 -12.42 -13.65 -6.45
C LYS A 344 -11.77 -12.28 -6.71
N SER A 345 -10.84 -11.90 -5.87
CA SER A 345 -10.19 -10.58 -5.84
C SER A 345 -8.68 -10.70 -6.11
N PRO A 346 -8.02 -9.63 -6.55
CA PRO A 346 -6.56 -9.60 -6.70
C PRO A 346 -5.83 -9.87 -5.37
N ALA A 347 -4.78 -10.70 -5.40
CA ALA A 347 -3.98 -11.03 -4.21
C ALA A 347 -3.28 -9.80 -3.60
N THR A 348 -3.00 -8.79 -4.41
CA THR A 348 -2.41 -7.51 -3.99
C THR A 348 -3.23 -6.84 -2.89
N ILE A 349 -4.57 -7.00 -2.88
CA ILE A 349 -5.43 -6.40 -1.84
C ILE A 349 -5.07 -6.93 -0.46
N PHE A 350 -4.93 -8.25 -0.33
CA PHE A 350 -4.63 -8.92 0.93
C PHE A 350 -3.16 -8.76 1.32
N LEU A 351 -2.26 -8.85 0.33
CA LEU A 351 -0.82 -8.79 0.56
C LEU A 351 -0.36 -7.39 0.97
N SER A 352 -0.70 -6.35 0.21
CA SER A 352 -0.17 -5.00 0.43
C SER A 352 -0.64 -4.38 1.76
N THR A 353 -1.87 -4.67 2.16
CA THR A 353 -2.49 -4.12 3.38
C THR A 353 -2.08 -4.91 4.62
N SER A 354 -2.14 -6.25 4.59
CA SER A 354 -1.87 -7.08 5.76
C SER A 354 -0.39 -7.14 6.14
N MET A 355 0.50 -6.85 5.18
CA MET A 355 1.94 -6.80 5.41
C MET A 355 2.40 -5.51 6.07
N PHE A 356 1.55 -4.47 6.10
CA PHE A 356 1.90 -3.14 6.61
C PHE A 356 2.59 -3.11 7.99
N PRO A 357 2.20 -3.93 8.99
CA PRO A 357 2.91 -3.98 10.27
C PRO A 357 4.40 -4.37 10.16
N LEU A 358 4.80 -5.11 9.12
CA LEU A 358 6.18 -5.54 8.89
C LEU A 358 6.97 -4.58 7.99
N ILE A 359 6.28 -3.74 7.24
CA ILE A 359 6.93 -2.97 6.19
C ILE A 359 7.92 -1.99 6.85
N PRO A 360 9.19 -1.97 6.41
CA PRO A 360 10.26 -1.20 7.05
C PRO A 360 10.23 0.29 6.71
N GLY A 361 9.04 0.86 6.53
CA GLY A 361 8.89 2.28 6.24
C GLY A 361 9.46 3.14 7.37
N LEU A 362 9.15 2.78 8.62
CA LEU A 362 9.58 3.52 9.81
C LEU A 362 11.11 3.51 9.96
N SER A 363 11.74 2.35 9.81
CA SER A 363 13.20 2.23 9.84
C SER A 363 13.84 3.01 8.70
N PHE A 364 13.30 2.92 7.48
CA PHE A 364 13.83 3.66 6.33
C PHE A 364 13.73 5.18 6.56
N TYR A 365 12.56 5.66 7.03
CA TYR A 365 12.37 7.05 7.41
C TYR A 365 13.37 7.51 8.48
N ARG A 366 13.51 6.77 9.58
CA ARG A 366 14.45 7.10 10.66
C ARG A 366 15.88 7.15 10.17
N GLY A 367 16.27 6.23 9.28
CA GLY A 367 17.58 6.25 8.63
C GLY A 367 17.86 7.56 7.91
N ILE A 368 16.91 8.05 7.10
CA ILE A 368 17.04 9.34 6.41
C ILE A 368 17.00 10.52 7.39
N TYR A 369 16.10 10.49 8.38
CA TYR A 369 16.00 11.56 9.37
C TYR A 369 17.32 11.73 10.12
N PHE A 370 17.91 10.66 10.66
CA PHE A 370 19.15 10.73 11.39
C PHE A 370 20.36 11.07 10.52
N PHE A 371 20.34 10.65 9.25
CA PHE A 371 21.34 11.09 8.27
C PHE A 371 21.30 12.61 8.10
N LEU A 372 20.10 13.20 8.02
CA LEU A 372 19.93 14.65 7.86
C LEU A 372 20.21 15.44 9.15
N THR A 373 19.96 14.87 10.33
CA THR A 373 20.20 15.54 11.62
C THR A 373 21.61 15.31 12.18
N GLY A 374 22.48 14.59 11.46
CA GLY A 374 23.89 14.40 11.81
C GLY A 374 24.20 13.25 12.79
N SER A 375 23.30 12.28 12.96
CA SER A 375 23.56 11.08 13.78
C SER A 375 23.88 9.87 12.89
N GLU A 376 25.13 9.75 12.48
CA GLU A 376 25.57 8.72 11.52
C GLU A 376 25.34 7.28 12.02
N VAL A 377 25.59 7.01 13.30
CA VAL A 377 25.43 5.67 13.89
C VAL A 377 23.97 5.21 13.81
N LEU A 378 23.03 6.04 14.30
CA LEU A 378 21.60 5.72 14.24
C LEU A 378 21.08 5.66 12.80
N ALA A 379 21.62 6.50 11.91
CA ALA A 379 21.26 6.47 10.50
C ALA A 379 21.60 5.11 9.85
N ILE A 380 22.82 4.63 10.05
CA ILE A 380 23.29 3.35 9.51
C ILE A 380 22.50 2.18 10.11
N GLU A 381 22.28 2.15 11.42
CA GLU A 381 21.50 1.09 12.09
C GLU A 381 20.09 0.97 11.50
N HIS A 382 19.39 2.08 11.36
CA HIS A 382 18.02 2.09 10.83
C HIS A 382 17.95 1.79 9.33
N LEU A 383 18.92 2.28 8.54
CA LEU A 383 19.02 1.91 7.13
C LEU A 383 19.27 0.40 6.98
N GLN A 384 20.21 -0.17 7.75
CA GLN A 384 20.51 -1.59 7.73
C GLN A 384 19.28 -2.45 8.04
N SER A 385 18.59 -2.18 9.16
CA SER A 385 17.33 -2.87 9.53
C SER A 385 16.29 -2.75 8.40
N SER A 386 16.18 -1.56 7.78
CA SER A 386 15.21 -1.35 6.71
C SER A 386 15.47 -2.20 5.47
N PHE A 387 16.72 -2.28 5.02
CA PHE A 387 17.11 -3.10 3.88
C PHE A 387 16.97 -4.58 4.18
N ILE A 388 17.43 -5.05 5.35
CA ILE A 388 17.28 -6.46 5.77
C ILE A 388 15.81 -6.87 5.72
N THR A 389 14.93 -6.07 6.33
CA THR A 389 13.49 -6.35 6.36
C THR A 389 12.90 -6.37 4.95
N ALA A 390 13.22 -5.40 4.09
CA ALA A 390 12.65 -5.31 2.76
C ALA A 390 13.12 -6.43 1.80
N PHE A 391 14.40 -6.81 1.86
CA PHE A 391 14.91 -7.99 1.14
C PHE A 391 14.26 -9.27 1.65
N THR A 392 14.12 -9.41 2.96
CA THR A 392 13.50 -10.59 3.57
C THR A 392 12.04 -10.76 3.13
N ILE A 393 11.26 -9.67 3.18
CA ILE A 393 9.87 -9.65 2.67
C ILE A 393 9.84 -10.04 1.18
N THR A 394 10.72 -9.46 0.38
CA THR A 394 10.80 -9.73 -1.06
C THR A 394 11.08 -11.20 -1.34
N ILE A 395 12.05 -11.81 -0.64
CA ILE A 395 12.38 -13.24 -0.79
C ILE A 395 11.17 -14.11 -0.42
N ALA A 396 10.49 -13.79 0.69
CA ALA A 396 9.31 -14.53 1.12
C ALA A 396 8.18 -14.49 0.07
N ILE A 397 7.90 -13.31 -0.50
CA ILE A 397 6.91 -13.13 -1.57
C ILE A 397 7.32 -13.93 -2.81
N THR A 398 8.58 -13.82 -3.26
CA THR A 398 9.09 -14.52 -4.45
C THR A 398 8.98 -16.03 -4.31
N ILE A 399 9.36 -16.59 -3.15
CA ILE A 399 9.23 -18.04 -2.88
C ILE A 399 7.78 -18.50 -3.05
N VAL A 400 6.83 -17.77 -2.46
CA VAL A 400 5.41 -18.13 -2.59
C VAL A 400 4.95 -18.01 -4.03
N GLN A 401 5.40 -17.01 -4.79
CA GLN A 401 5.02 -16.82 -6.19
C GLN A 401 5.48 -17.98 -7.09
N GLN A 402 6.65 -18.57 -6.83
CA GLN A 402 7.17 -19.72 -7.58
C GLN A 402 6.35 -21.01 -7.38
N VAL A 403 5.61 -21.13 -6.28
CA VAL A 403 4.75 -22.30 -6.05
C VAL A 403 3.54 -22.23 -6.99
N SER A 404 3.47 -23.17 -7.94
CA SER A 404 2.39 -23.21 -8.93
C SER A 404 1.01 -23.44 -8.30
N MET A 405 0.10 -22.51 -8.55
CA MET A 405 -1.29 -22.56 -8.09
C MET A 405 -2.11 -23.72 -8.67
N LYS A 406 -1.72 -24.24 -9.85
CA LYS A 406 -2.41 -25.35 -10.53
C LYS A 406 -2.49 -26.61 -9.65
N ARG A 407 -1.50 -26.86 -8.79
CA ARG A 407 -1.53 -27.98 -7.83
C ARG A 407 -2.55 -27.79 -6.70
N PHE A 408 -2.76 -26.55 -6.24
CA PHE A 408 -3.65 -26.26 -5.12
C PHE A 408 -5.13 -26.33 -5.54
N ILE A 409 -5.49 -25.75 -6.69
CA ILE A 409 -6.86 -25.77 -7.24
C ILE A 409 -7.31 -27.21 -7.53
N ARG A 410 -6.43 -28.06 -8.05
CA ARG A 410 -6.74 -29.47 -8.35
C ARG A 410 -7.14 -30.26 -7.10
N ASN A 411 -6.55 -29.96 -5.94
CA ASN A 411 -6.87 -30.64 -4.69
C ASN A 411 -8.18 -30.15 -4.05
N THR A 412 -8.48 -28.85 -4.15
CA THR A 412 -9.73 -28.30 -3.60
C THR A 412 -10.96 -28.74 -4.40
N VAL A 413 -10.86 -28.83 -5.73
CA VAL A 413 -11.94 -29.36 -6.60
C VAL A 413 -12.15 -30.85 -6.33
N ARG A 414 -11.08 -31.65 -6.26
CA ARG A 414 -11.17 -33.09 -5.96
C ARG A 414 -11.79 -33.40 -4.60
N SER A 415 -11.66 -32.50 -3.61
CA SER A 415 -12.29 -32.67 -2.28
C SER A 415 -13.80 -32.42 -2.26
N LYS A 416 -14.33 -31.65 -3.22
CA LYS A 416 -15.79 -31.44 -3.38
C LYS A 416 -16.43 -32.60 -4.12
N ASP A 417 -15.74 -33.16 -5.11
CA ASP A 417 -16.24 -34.31 -5.88
C ASP A 417 -16.18 -35.64 -5.11
N LEU A 418 -15.46 -35.70 -3.98
CA LEU A 418 -15.43 -36.85 -3.06
C LEU A 418 -16.48 -36.74 -1.93
N LYS A 419 -17.22 -35.64 -1.86
CA LYS A 419 -18.28 -35.38 -0.86
C LYS A 419 -19.66 -35.13 -1.48
N ALA A 420 -19.77 -35.22 -2.80
CA ALA A 420 -21.02 -35.37 -3.54
C ALA A 420 -21.16 -36.84 -3.93
#